data_AF-A0A150TPB0-F1
#
_entry.id   AF-A0A150TPB0-F1
#
_cell.length_a   1.000
_cell.length_b   1.000
_cell.length_c   1.000
_cell.angle_alpha   90.00
_cell.angle_beta   90.00
_cell.angle_gamma   90.00
#
_symmetry.space_group_name_H-M   'P 1'
#
loop_
_entity.id
_entity.type
_entity.pdbx_description
1 polymer ?
#
loop_
_entity_poly.entity_id
_entity_poly.type
_entity_poly.pdbx_seq_one_letter_code
_entity_poly.pdbx_strand_id
1 'polypeptide(L)'
;MDLPFSLEIEIELHGAELRLTARGSRGERPPPRSLGAEVTRERLTAFTKSVERAVSSGQPLGAPALTEARALHAAIFQGELRDVAARLLEAAKDRPLLQQLLLRDPVLQAFPWEALCQAGQDHPAPARS
;
A
#
# COMPACT_ATOMS: atom_id res chain seq x y z
N MET A 1 3.48 -28.12 4.19
CA MET A 1 2.97 -26.84 4.71
C MET A 1 2.89 -25.92 3.51
N ASP A 2 1.70 -25.66 2.99
CA ASP A 2 1.55 -24.74 1.86
C ASP A 2 1.85 -23.33 2.36
N LEU A 3 2.90 -22.71 1.84
CA LEU A 3 3.18 -21.31 2.12
C LEU A 3 2.03 -20.46 1.57
N PRO A 4 1.63 -19.38 2.26
CA PRO A 4 0.60 -18.49 1.75
C PRO A 4 1.03 -17.89 0.41
N PHE A 5 0.06 -17.57 -0.46
CA PHE A 5 0.36 -16.68 -1.57
C PHE A 5 0.81 -15.34 -0.99
N SER A 6 1.90 -14.80 -1.51
CA SER A 6 2.46 -13.55 -1.04
C SER A 6 2.91 -12.65 -2.17
N LEU A 7 2.85 -11.35 -1.89
CA LEU A 7 3.41 -10.28 -2.70
C LEU A 7 4.32 -9.44 -1.81
N GLU A 8 5.63 -9.57 -2.02
CA GLU A 8 6.62 -8.68 -1.43
C GLU A 8 6.72 -7.42 -2.30
N ILE A 9 6.68 -6.25 -1.65
CA ILE A 9 6.80 -4.94 -2.27
C ILE A 9 7.91 -4.20 -1.54
N GLU A 10 8.97 -3.83 -2.24
CA GLU A 10 10.06 -3.02 -1.69
C GLU A 10 9.97 -1.61 -2.25
N ILE A 11 10.03 -0.63 -1.35
CA ILE A 11 10.02 0.80 -1.70
C ILE A 11 11.31 1.43 -1.18
N GLU A 12 12.04 2.08 -2.08
CA GLU A 12 13.35 2.67 -1.81
C GLU A 12 13.40 4.12 -2.28
N LEU A 13 14.21 4.93 -1.60
CA LEU A 13 14.56 6.28 -2.03
C LEU A 13 15.72 6.22 -3.03
N HIS A 14 15.51 6.76 -4.21
CA HIS A 14 16.52 6.96 -5.24
C HIS A 14 16.64 8.46 -5.53
N GLY A 15 17.46 9.15 -4.73
CA GLY A 15 17.55 10.61 -4.77
C GLY A 15 16.26 11.25 -4.27
N ALA A 16 15.56 12.00 -5.14
CA ALA A 16 14.27 12.60 -4.83
C ALA A 16 13.07 11.69 -5.19
N GLU A 17 13.30 10.59 -5.90
CA GLU A 17 12.25 9.69 -6.36
C GLU A 17 12.10 8.46 -5.46
N LEU A 18 10.89 7.91 -5.44
CA LEU A 18 10.61 6.62 -4.84
C LEU A 18 10.59 5.55 -5.93
N ARG A 19 11.33 4.47 -5.71
CA ARG A 19 11.34 3.31 -6.59
C ARG A 19 10.65 2.15 -5.92
N LEU A 20 9.86 1.42 -6.69
CA LEU A 20 9.17 0.21 -6.28
C LEU A 20 9.77 -1.00 -7.01
N THR A 21 10.02 -2.07 -6.26
CA THR A 21 10.21 -3.42 -6.82
C THR A 21 9.24 -4.39 -6.13
N ALA A 22 8.97 -5.54 -6.76
CA ALA A 22 8.09 -6.52 -6.15
C ALA A 22 8.46 -7.96 -6.55
N ARG A 23 8.01 -8.90 -5.72
CA ARG A 23 8.17 -10.34 -5.94
C ARG A 23 6.92 -11.09 -5.51
N GLY A 24 6.35 -11.88 -6.41
CA GLY A 24 5.26 -12.80 -6.11
C GLY A 24 5.76 -14.16 -5.66
N SER A 25 4.98 -14.86 -4.82
CA SER A 25 5.33 -16.20 -4.33
C SER A 25 5.36 -17.29 -5.40
N ARG A 26 4.88 -17.03 -6.62
CA ARG A 26 4.92 -17.98 -7.76
C ARG A 26 6.04 -17.65 -8.76
N GLY A 27 6.98 -16.79 -8.38
CA GLY A 27 8.13 -16.39 -9.19
C GLY A 27 7.90 -15.13 -10.02
N GLU A 28 6.77 -14.44 -9.86
CA GLU A 28 6.53 -13.16 -10.53
C GLU A 28 7.53 -12.10 -10.08
N ARG A 29 8.05 -11.33 -11.04
CA ARG A 29 8.96 -10.20 -10.81
C ARG A 29 8.62 -9.08 -11.79
N PRO A 30 7.60 -8.26 -11.53
CA PRO A 30 7.30 -7.14 -12.41
C PRO A 30 8.52 -6.20 -12.47
N PRO A 31 8.76 -5.51 -13.60
CA PRO A 31 9.87 -4.59 -13.74
C PRO A 31 9.86 -3.52 -12.64
N PRO A 32 11.03 -3.15 -12.09
CA PRO A 32 11.14 -2.01 -11.19
C PRO A 32 10.56 -0.76 -11.83
N ARG A 33 9.82 0.05 -11.05
CA ARG A 33 9.25 1.30 -11.55
C ARG A 33 9.45 2.44 -10.57
N SER A 34 9.56 3.66 -11.11
CA SER A 34 9.42 4.87 -10.30
C SER A 34 7.95 5.04 -9.92
N LEU A 35 7.70 5.51 -8.69
CA LEU A 35 6.38 6.03 -8.30
C LEU A 35 6.15 7.45 -8.88
N GLY A 36 7.19 8.05 -9.48
CA GLY A 36 7.13 9.31 -10.21
C GLY A 36 6.67 10.50 -9.36
N ALA A 37 6.22 11.55 -10.05
CA ALA A 37 5.69 12.76 -9.41
C ALA A 37 4.35 12.53 -8.68
N GLU A 38 3.70 11.38 -8.88
CA GLU A 38 2.43 11.04 -8.24
C GLU A 38 2.61 10.73 -6.75
N VAL A 39 3.74 10.13 -6.34
CA VAL A 39 4.01 9.84 -4.93
C VAL A 39 5.29 10.54 -4.51
N THR A 40 5.14 11.72 -3.93
CA THR A 40 6.27 12.51 -3.42
C THR A 40 6.37 12.43 -1.90
N ARG A 41 7.55 12.76 -1.38
CA ARG A 41 7.78 12.84 0.07
C ARG A 41 6.86 13.87 0.73
N GLU A 42 6.58 14.98 0.06
CA GLU A 42 5.70 16.04 0.54
C GLU A 42 4.26 15.55 0.66
N ARG A 43 3.75 14.81 -0.34
CA ARG A 43 2.43 14.18 -0.30
C ARG A 43 2.33 13.16 0.84
N LEU A 44 3.32 12.28 0.99
CA LEU A 44 3.38 11.30 2.08
C LEU A 44 3.41 11.97 3.46
N THR A 45 4.15 13.08 3.59
CA THR A 45 4.21 13.86 4.83
C THR A 45 2.86 14.52 5.14
N ALA A 46 2.18 15.08 4.14
CA ALA A 46 0.86 15.69 4.32
C ALA A 46 -0.21 14.64 4.69
N PHE A 47 -0.15 13.46 4.07
CA PHE A 47 -1.00 12.33 4.41
C PHE A 47 -0.76 11.87 5.85
N THR A 48 0.51 11.71 6.26
CA THR A 48 0.90 11.33 7.62
C THR A 48 0.29 12.26 8.68
N LYS A 49 0.41 13.58 8.49
CA LYS A 49 -0.21 14.57 9.39
C LYS A 49 -1.72 14.45 9.49
N SER A 50 -2.38 14.02 8.41
CA SER A 50 -3.83 13.81 8.38
C SER A 50 -4.22 12.56 9.18
N VAL A 51 -3.43 11.48 9.05
CA VAL A 51 -3.58 10.25 9.83
C VAL A 51 -3.33 10.52 11.32
N GLU A 52 -2.22 11.18 11.66
CA GLU A 52 -1.88 11.55 13.04
C GLU A 52 -3.01 12.34 13.71
N ARG A 53 -3.61 13.30 13.00
CA ARG A 53 -4.74 14.08 13.52
C ARG A 53 -5.95 13.19 13.80
N ALA A 54 -6.30 12.28 12.89
CA ALA A 54 -7.41 11.35 13.09
C ALA A 54 -7.17 10.44 14.30
N VAL A 55 -5.96 9.88 14.42
CA VAL A 55 -5.54 9.06 15.57
C VAL A 55 -5.62 9.85 16.87
N SER A 56 -5.05 11.05 16.92
CA SER A 56 -5.03 11.91 18.12
C SER A 56 -6.43 12.32 18.60
N SER A 57 -7.40 12.41 17.68
CA SER A 57 -8.79 12.78 17.97
C SER A 57 -9.70 11.57 18.17
N GLY A 58 -9.18 10.34 18.02
CA GLY A 58 -9.96 9.11 18.07
C GLY A 58 -11.07 9.06 17.02
N GLN A 59 -10.88 9.75 15.88
CA GLN A 59 -11.87 9.84 14.82
C GLN A 59 -11.46 9.00 13.60
N PRO A 60 -12.43 8.53 12.80
CA PRO A 60 -12.16 7.99 11.48
C PRO A 60 -11.41 9.00 10.59
N LEU A 61 -10.69 8.50 9.58
CA LEU A 61 -10.10 9.35 8.56
C LEU A 61 -11.19 10.17 7.86
N GLY A 62 -11.03 11.49 7.83
CA GLY A 62 -11.93 12.37 7.09
C GLY A 62 -11.88 12.11 5.58
N ALA A 63 -12.93 12.51 4.87
CA ALA A 63 -13.05 12.28 3.43
C ALA A 63 -11.80 12.71 2.61
N PRO A 64 -11.14 13.86 2.87
CA PRO A 64 -9.91 14.22 2.17
C PRO A 64 -8.77 13.22 2.38
N ALA A 65 -8.59 12.74 3.61
CA ALA A 65 -7.55 11.76 3.94
C ALA A 65 -7.84 10.39 3.34
N LEU A 66 -9.11 9.97 3.29
CA LEU A 66 -9.54 8.74 2.60
C LEU A 66 -9.31 8.83 1.09
N THR A 67 -9.59 9.98 0.47
CA THR A 67 -9.28 10.20 -0.95
C THR A 67 -7.80 10.08 -1.22
N GLU A 68 -6.96 10.69 -0.38
CA GLU A 68 -5.50 10.59 -0.55
C GLU A 68 -4.98 9.17 -0.29
N ALA A 69 -5.49 8.46 0.73
CA ALA A 69 -5.16 7.07 1.00
C ALA A 69 -5.44 6.17 -0.22
N ARG A 70 -6.60 6.36 -0.86
CA ARG A 70 -7.00 5.63 -2.07
C ARG A 70 -6.14 6.00 -3.28
N ALA A 71 -5.82 7.29 -3.44
CA ALA A 71 -4.97 7.75 -4.52
C ALA A 71 -3.54 7.20 -4.41
N LEU A 72 -2.95 7.23 -3.22
CA LEU A 72 -1.63 6.66 -2.94
C LEU A 72 -1.63 5.14 -3.13
N HIS A 73 -2.66 4.44 -2.66
CA HIS A 73 -2.82 3.00 -2.89
C HIS A 73 -2.89 2.69 -4.40
N ALA A 74 -3.71 3.40 -5.16
CA ALA A 74 -3.83 3.21 -6.60
C ALA A 74 -2.51 3.51 -7.33
N ALA A 75 -1.80 4.55 -6.89
CA ALA A 75 -0.50 4.92 -7.44
C ALA A 75 0.56 3.84 -7.20
N ILE A 76 0.47 3.05 -6.11
CA ILE A 76 1.30 1.86 -5.86
C ILE A 76 0.83 0.66 -6.70
N PHE A 77 -0.46 0.35 -6.65
CA PHE A 77 -1.06 -0.80 -7.34
C PHE A 77 -1.55 -0.45 -8.74
N GLN A 78 -0.61 -0.14 -9.63
CA GLN A 78 -0.88 0.12 -11.04
C GLN A 78 0.02 -0.71 -11.97
N GLY A 79 -0.37 -0.80 -13.24
CA GLY A 79 0.38 -1.52 -14.28
C GLY A 79 0.62 -2.99 -13.91
N GLU A 80 1.83 -3.48 -14.20
CA GLU A 80 2.18 -4.89 -13.99
C GLU A 80 2.10 -5.34 -12.53
N LEU A 81 2.32 -4.45 -11.56
CA LEU A 81 2.17 -4.81 -10.14
C LEU A 81 0.71 -5.16 -9.81
N ARG A 82 -0.23 -4.37 -10.32
CA ARG A 82 -1.67 -4.64 -10.17
C ARG A 82 -2.04 -5.98 -10.77
N ASP A 83 -1.50 -6.28 -11.95
CA ASP A 83 -1.81 -7.51 -12.67
C ASP A 83 -1.20 -8.73 -11.95
N VAL A 84 0.00 -8.60 -11.36
CA VAL A 84 0.59 -9.62 -10.48
C VAL A 84 -0.27 -9.84 -9.24
N ALA A 85 -0.66 -8.76 -8.55
CA ALA A 85 -1.50 -8.84 -7.36
C ALA A 85 -2.84 -9.54 -7.65
N ALA A 86 -3.48 -9.21 -8.77
CA ALA A 86 -4.72 -9.85 -9.22
C ALA A 86 -4.51 -11.36 -9.47
N ARG A 87 -3.46 -11.75 -10.20
CA ARG A 87 -3.18 -13.18 -10.46
C ARG A 87 -2.87 -13.98 -9.20
N LEU A 88 -2.19 -13.37 -8.22
CA LEU A 88 -1.90 -14.00 -6.93
C LEU A 88 -3.17 -14.14 -6.09
N LEU A 89 -4.04 -13.13 -6.10
CA LEU A 89 -5.34 -13.17 -5.43
C LEU A 89 -6.24 -14.28 -6.01
N GLU A 90 -6.36 -14.36 -7.34
CA GLU A 90 -7.10 -15.43 -8.01
C GLU A 90 -6.54 -16.82 -7.66
N ALA A 91 -5.22 -16.96 -7.59
CA ALA A 91 -4.59 -18.21 -7.19
C ALA A 91 -4.83 -18.56 -5.71
N ALA A 92 -4.97 -17.55 -4.85
CA ALA A 92 -5.25 -17.70 -3.44
C ALA A 92 -6.68 -18.19 -3.17
N LYS A 93 -7.61 -17.96 -4.11
CA LYS A 93 -9.05 -18.26 -3.96
C LYS A 93 -9.59 -17.54 -2.72
N ASP A 94 -10.16 -18.29 -1.76
CA ASP A 94 -10.72 -17.76 -0.52
C ASP A 94 -9.66 -17.50 0.57
N ARG A 95 -8.36 -17.73 0.28
CA ARG A 95 -7.29 -17.46 1.24
C ARG A 95 -6.79 -16.01 1.10
N PRO A 96 -6.42 -15.36 2.20
CA PRO A 96 -5.85 -14.02 2.15
C PRO A 96 -4.50 -14.03 1.40
N LEU A 97 -4.30 -13.01 0.56
CA LEU A 97 -3.00 -12.70 -0.05
C LEU A 97 -2.16 -11.92 0.97
N LEU A 98 -1.01 -12.48 1.36
CA LEU A 98 -0.08 -11.79 2.25
C LEU A 98 0.69 -10.71 1.49
N GLN A 99 0.47 -9.44 1.84
CA GLN A 99 1.23 -8.32 1.30
C GLN A 99 2.31 -7.91 2.29
N GLN A 100 3.57 -7.87 1.85
CA GLN A 100 4.71 -7.51 2.68
C GLN A 100 5.37 -6.26 2.13
N LEU A 101 5.33 -5.16 2.88
CA LEU A 101 6.10 -3.97 2.56
C LEU A 101 7.49 -4.05 3.19
N LEU A 102 8.51 -3.99 2.35
CA LEU A 102 9.91 -3.96 2.74
C LEU A 102 10.41 -2.51 2.63
N LEU A 103 10.52 -1.84 3.77
CA LEU A 103 10.92 -0.45 3.88
C LEU A 103 12.25 -0.39 4.64
N ARG A 104 13.37 -0.23 3.92
CA ARG A 104 14.70 -0.21 4.57
C ARG A 104 15.10 1.18 5.06
N ASP A 105 14.60 2.22 4.42
CA ASP A 105 14.93 3.60 4.76
C ASP A 105 14.08 4.08 5.96
N PRO A 106 14.69 4.56 7.06
CA PRO A 106 13.96 5.06 8.23
C PRO A 106 12.98 6.21 7.92
N VAL A 107 13.27 7.04 6.91
CA VAL A 107 12.36 8.10 6.46
C VAL A 107 11.08 7.49 5.90
N LEU A 108 11.20 6.40 5.13
CA LEU A 108 10.03 5.71 4.59
C LEU A 108 9.24 4.99 5.68
N GLN A 109 9.92 4.43 6.68
CA GLN A 109 9.26 3.75 7.81
C GLN A 109 8.38 4.68 8.66
N ALA A 110 8.60 5.99 8.60
CA ALA A 110 7.80 6.97 9.34
C ALA A 110 6.40 7.22 8.74
N PHE A 111 6.13 6.76 7.51
CA PHE A 111 4.84 6.95 6.86
C PHE A 111 3.85 5.83 7.22
N PRO A 112 2.55 6.13 7.41
CA PRO A 112 1.54 5.16 7.80
C PRO A 112 1.04 4.37 6.58
N TRP A 113 1.87 3.47 6.06
CA TRP A 113 1.55 2.67 4.86
C TRP A 113 0.34 1.77 5.07
N GLU A 114 0.08 1.34 6.31
CA GLU A 114 -1.09 0.57 6.73
C GLU A 114 -2.40 1.37 6.63
N ALA A 115 -2.34 2.71 6.57
CA ALA A 115 -3.50 3.56 6.38
C ALA A 115 -3.92 3.70 4.91
N LEU A 116 -3.14 3.16 3.97
CA LEU A 116 -3.51 3.08 2.56
C LEU A 116 -4.65 2.08 2.38
N CYS A 117 -5.61 2.40 1.52
CA CYS A 117 -6.78 1.54 1.31
C CYS A 117 -7.22 1.49 -0.14
N GLN A 118 -7.70 0.33 -0.57
CA GLN A 118 -8.28 0.16 -1.90
C GLN A 118 -9.62 0.92 -1.99
N ALA A 119 -9.88 1.55 -3.12
CA ALA A 119 -11.21 2.09 -3.40
C ALA A 119 -12.25 0.96 -3.43
N GLY A 120 -13.31 1.06 -2.62
CA GLY A 120 -14.39 0.07 -2.55
C GLY A 120 -14.32 -0.91 -1.38
N GLN A 121 -13.27 -0.88 -0.55
CA GLN A 121 -13.28 -1.56 0.75
C GLN A 121 -13.85 -0.60 1.82
N ASP A 122 -15.18 -0.45 1.85
CA ASP A 122 -15.82 -0.04 3.10
C ASP A 122 -15.68 -1.22 4.06
N HIS A 123 -14.81 -1.08 5.06
CA HIS A 123 -14.76 -2.04 6.16
C HIS A 123 -16.16 -2.08 6.78
N PRO A 124 -16.87 -3.23 6.79
CA PRO A 124 -18.13 -3.29 7.49
C PRO A 124 -17.84 -2.94 8.95
N ALA A 125 -18.54 -1.92 9.45
CA ALA A 125 -18.46 -1.57 10.87
C ALA A 125 -18.62 -2.85 11.70
N PRO A 126 -17.83 -3.06 12.77
CA PRO A 126 -17.98 -4.23 13.60
C PRO A 126 -19.43 -4.31 14.06
N ALA A 127 -20.07 -5.43 13.78
CA ALA A 127 -21.42 -5.70 14.23
C ALA A 127 -21.43 -5.53 15.76
N ARG A 128 -22.14 -4.50 16.24
CA ARG A 128 -22.38 -4.33 17.66
C ARG A 128 -23.15 -5.57 18.13
N SER A 129 -22.50 -6.38 18.96
CA SER A 129 -23.14 -7.44 19.73
C SER A 129 -23.96 -6.84 20.86
#